data_AF-X1JIT7-F1
#
_entry.id   AF-X1JIT7-F1
#
_cell.length_a   1.000
_cell.length_b   1.000
_cell.length_c   1.000
_cell.angle_alpha   90.00
_cell.angle_beta   90.00
_cell.angle_gamma   90.00
#
_symmetry.space_group_name_H-M   'P 1'
#
loop_
_entity.id
_entity.type
_entity.pdbx_description
1 polymer ?
#
loop_
_entity_poly.entity_id
_entity_poly.type
_entity_poly.pdbx_seq_one_letter_code
_entity_poly.pdbx_strand_id
1 'polypeptide(L)'
;YQGGTRDPQITPTVMGPNGAFSQSASPAYFVEFNRAGHQAWTNYNHNKTMKELIISYCLAFLDKYVKGSASAAPDQKLDGTTEVLAK
;
A
#
# COMPACT_ATOMS: atom_id res chain seq x y z
N TYR A 1 0.85 1.96 4.62
CA TYR A 1 -0.60 2.10 4.43
C TYR A 1 -0.98 1.61 3.05
N GLN A 2 -2.16 1.03 2.92
CA GLN A 2 -2.62 0.41 1.68
C GLN A 2 -4.10 0.71 1.48
N GLY A 3 -4.50 0.96 0.24
CA GLY A 3 -5.88 1.19 -0.16
C GLY A 3 -6.13 0.64 -1.57
N GLY A 4 -7.38 0.72 -2.01
CA GLY A 4 -7.79 0.18 -3.31
C GLY A 4 -8.88 1.01 -3.97
N THR A 5 -8.79 1.18 -5.29
CA THR A 5 -9.72 2.05 -6.03
C THR A 5 -11.16 1.55 -6.04
N ARG A 6 -11.41 0.30 -5.60
CA ARG A 6 -12.75 -0.30 -5.44
C ARG A 6 -13.10 -0.58 -3.98
N ASP A 7 -12.38 0.02 -3.04
CA ASP A 7 -12.73 0.05 -1.61
C ASP A 7 -13.03 1.50 -1.15
N PRO A 8 -14.20 2.05 -1.52
CA PRO A 8 -14.56 3.42 -1.19
C PRO A 8 -14.90 3.63 0.29
N GLN A 9 -15.04 2.56 1.07
CA GLN A 9 -15.40 2.64 2.49
C GLN A 9 -14.16 2.81 3.36
N ILE A 10 -13.06 2.10 3.04
CA ILE A 10 -11.84 2.12 3.84
C ILE A 10 -10.76 3.03 3.24
N THR A 11 -10.57 3.04 1.93
CA THR A 11 -9.47 3.83 1.33
C THR A 11 -9.49 5.31 1.74
N PRO A 12 -10.64 6.02 1.80
CA PRO A 12 -10.67 7.40 2.25
C PRO A 12 -10.28 7.59 3.73
N THR A 13 -10.58 6.63 4.61
CA THR A 13 -10.21 6.68 6.03
C THR A 13 -8.74 6.36 6.26
N VAL A 14 -8.08 5.75 5.27
CA VAL A 14 -6.64 5.50 5.27
C VAL A 14 -5.87 6.68 4.66
N MET A 15 -6.21 7.09 3.43
CA MET A 15 -5.45 8.09 2.66
C MET A 15 -5.82 9.54 2.98
N GLY A 16 -7.10 9.82 3.24
CA GLY A 16 -7.65 11.19 3.21
C GLY A 16 -6.99 12.17 4.17
N PRO A 17 -7.38 13.47 4.14
CA PRO A 17 -6.75 14.52 4.96
C PRO A 17 -6.73 14.21 6.47
N ASN A 18 -7.75 13.51 6.96
CA ASN A 18 -7.86 13.03 8.34
C ASN A 18 -7.66 11.51 8.45
N GLY A 19 -7.12 10.88 7.41
CA GLY A 19 -6.89 9.45 7.35
C GLY A 19 -5.64 9.01 8.12
N ALA A 20 -5.54 7.72 8.40
CA ALA A 20 -4.43 7.15 9.18
C ALA A 20 -3.05 7.49 8.60
N PHE A 21 -2.90 7.49 7.27
CA PHE A 21 -1.67 7.88 6.61
C PHE A 21 -1.32 9.34 6.91
N SER A 22 -2.27 10.27 6.71
CA SER A 22 -2.07 11.71 6.95
C SER A 22 -1.69 12.02 8.39
N GLN A 23 -2.22 11.27 9.36
CA GLN A 23 -1.95 11.46 10.79
C GLN A 23 -0.63 10.81 11.28
N SER A 24 -0.03 9.92 10.51
CA SER A 24 1.20 9.22 10.94
C SER A 24 2.45 10.09 10.83
N ALA A 25 3.37 9.96 11.77
CA ALA A 25 4.71 10.55 11.61
C ALA A 25 5.53 9.78 10.56
N SER A 26 6.51 10.46 9.98
CA SER A 26 7.48 9.86 9.06
C SER A 26 8.40 8.85 9.79
N PRO A 27 8.88 7.78 9.11
CA PRO A 27 8.61 7.44 7.71
C PRO A 27 7.25 6.75 7.54
N ALA A 28 6.45 7.20 6.57
CA ALA A 28 5.18 6.58 6.23
C ALA A 28 4.96 6.55 4.71
N TYR A 29 4.33 5.46 4.25
CA TYR A 29 4.01 5.25 2.84
C TYR A 29 2.54 4.88 2.69
N PHE A 30 1.92 5.36 1.62
CA PHE A 30 0.61 4.93 1.18
C PHE A 30 0.69 4.45 -0.26
N VAL A 31 0.03 3.33 -0.56
CA VAL A 31 -0.14 2.81 -1.92
C VAL A 31 -1.62 2.53 -2.18
N GLU A 32 -2.14 3.01 -3.30
CA GLU A 32 -3.46 2.66 -3.80
C GLU A 32 -3.34 1.66 -4.95
N PHE A 33 -3.95 0.49 -4.77
CA PHE A 33 -3.96 -0.57 -5.77
C PHE A 33 -5.15 -0.43 -6.73
N ASN A 34 -4.85 -0.47 -8.03
CA ASN A 34 -5.86 -0.38 -9.05
C ASN A 34 -6.78 -1.63 -9.01
N ARG A 35 -8.09 -1.41 -9.00
CA ARG A 35 -9.15 -2.43 -8.97
C ARG A 35 -9.18 -3.29 -7.70
N ALA A 36 -8.37 -2.99 -6.69
CA ALA A 36 -8.46 -3.64 -5.38
C ALA A 36 -9.74 -3.18 -4.67
N GLY A 37 -10.55 -4.15 -4.23
CA GLY A 37 -11.71 -3.91 -3.38
C GLY A 37 -11.48 -4.37 -1.96
N HIS A 38 -12.51 -4.27 -1.11
CA HIS A 38 -12.43 -4.52 0.33
C HIS A 38 -11.82 -5.89 0.71
N GLN A 39 -12.04 -6.90 -0.12
CA GLN A 39 -11.54 -8.27 0.11
C GLN A 39 -10.14 -8.53 -0.49
N ALA A 40 -9.45 -7.52 -1.04
CA ALA A 40 -8.18 -7.72 -1.74
C ALA A 40 -7.06 -8.25 -0.82
N TRP A 41 -7.13 -7.95 0.47
CA TRP A 41 -6.17 -8.37 1.50
C TRP A 41 -6.53 -9.68 2.19
N THR A 42 -7.61 -10.35 1.79
CA THR A 42 -8.06 -11.61 2.38
C THR A 42 -7.76 -12.80 1.47
N ASN A 43 -8.03 -14.01 1.97
CA ASN A 43 -7.90 -15.23 1.18
C ASN A 43 -8.94 -15.35 0.05
N TYR A 44 -9.97 -14.49 0.02
CA TYR A 44 -10.95 -14.43 -1.06
C TYR A 44 -10.41 -13.74 -2.33
N ASN A 45 -9.25 -13.09 -2.26
CA ASN A 45 -8.59 -12.58 -3.45
C ASN A 45 -7.95 -13.73 -4.24
N HIS A 46 -8.52 -14.03 -5.42
CA HIS A 46 -7.99 -15.03 -6.36
C HIS A 46 -7.02 -14.45 -7.41
N ASN A 47 -6.84 -13.12 -7.45
CA ASN A 47 -5.89 -12.48 -8.36
C ASN A 47 -4.48 -12.58 -7.78
N LYS A 48 -3.72 -13.58 -8.24
CA LYS A 48 -2.34 -13.85 -7.78
C LYS A 48 -1.43 -12.63 -7.90
N THR A 49 -1.43 -11.95 -9.04
CA THR A 49 -0.60 -10.77 -9.29
C THR A 49 -0.89 -9.66 -8.28
N MET A 50 -2.16 -9.40 -7.97
CA MET A 50 -2.53 -8.39 -6.97
C MET A 50 -2.08 -8.80 -5.56
N LYS A 51 -2.15 -10.07 -5.19
CA LYS A 51 -1.64 -10.56 -3.91
C LYS A 51 -0.13 -10.35 -3.79
N GLU A 52 0.61 -10.72 -4.83
CA GLU A 52 2.06 -10.55 -4.89
C GLU A 52 2.45 -9.08 -4.80
N LEU A 53 1.71 -8.20 -5.48
CA LEU A 53 1.91 -6.76 -5.43
C LEU A 53 1.62 -6.16 -4.04
N ILE A 54 0.54 -6.59 -3.37
CA ILE A 54 0.24 -6.18 -1.99
C ILE A 54 1.38 -6.59 -1.06
N ILE A 55 1.86 -7.83 -1.19
CA ILE A 55 2.96 -8.36 -0.38
C ILE A 55 4.27 -7.63 -0.67
N SER A 56 4.58 -7.29 -1.93
CA SER A 56 5.83 -6.64 -2.29
C SER A 56 6.00 -5.29 -1.61
N TYR A 57 4.93 -4.48 -1.51
CA TYR A 57 4.99 -3.22 -0.76
C TYR A 57 5.21 -3.42 0.75
N CYS A 58 4.58 -4.45 1.35
CA CYS A 58 4.82 -4.79 2.76
C CYS A 58 6.28 -5.17 2.98
N LEU A 59 6.83 -6.03 2.11
CA LEU A 59 8.22 -6.46 2.20
C LEU A 59 9.19 -5.31 1.94
N ALA A 60 8.95 -4.45 0.95
CA ALA A 60 9.82 -3.32 0.65
C ALA A 60 9.96 -2.37 1.85
N PHE A 61 8.87 -2.10 2.58
CA PHE A 61 8.93 -1.30 3.80
C PHE A 61 9.76 -1.97 4.89
N LEU A 62 9.50 -3.26 5.17
CA LEU A 62 10.22 -4.01 6.20
C LEU A 62 11.70 -4.19 5.84
N ASP A 63 12.01 -4.47 4.59
CA ASP A 63 13.38 -4.60 4.11
C ASP A 63 14.13 -3.27 4.27
N LYS A 64 13.48 -2.14 3.99
CA LYS A 64 14.09 -0.81 4.15
C LYS A 64 14.37 -0.48 5.61
N TYR A 65 13.36 -0.61 6.48
CA TYR A 65 13.41 -0.03 7.84
C TYR A 65 13.74 -1.03 8.95
N VAL A 66 13.49 -2.32 8.75
CA VAL A 66 13.82 -3.36 9.73
C VAL A 66 15.15 -4.02 9.38
N LYS A 67 15.38 -4.31 8.09
CA LYS A 67 16.62 -4.97 7.65
C LYS A 67 17.72 -3.99 7.19
N GLY A 68 17.41 -2.70 7.04
CA GLY A 68 18.36 -1.69 6.59
C GLY A 68 18.79 -1.85 5.12
N SER A 69 17.98 -2.48 4.29
CA SER A 69 18.29 -2.69 2.88
C SER A 69 18.30 -1.36 2.10
N ALA A 70 19.46 -1.03 1.53
CA ALA A 70 19.61 0.20 0.74
C ALA A 70 18.83 0.14 -0.59
N SER A 71 18.65 -1.06 -1.15
CA SER A 71 17.96 -1.29 -2.43
C SER A 71 16.43 -1.38 -2.30
N ALA A 72 15.89 -1.46 -1.09
CA ALA A 72 14.45 -1.45 -0.89
C ALA A 72 13.86 -0.06 -1.19
N ALA A 73 12.82 -0.04 -2.03
CA ALA A 73 12.18 1.18 -2.55
C ALA A 73 10.66 1.18 -2.30
N PRO A 74 10.21 1.43 -1.06
CA PRO A 74 8.78 1.43 -0.71
C PRO A 74 7.96 2.59 -1.33
N ASP A 75 8.63 3.62 -1.85
CA ASP A 75 8.07 4.74 -2.64
C ASP A 75 7.97 4.44 -4.14
N GLN A 76 8.54 3.34 -4.63
CA GLN A 76 8.49 3.04 -6.05
C GLN A 76 7.06 2.76 -6.49
N LYS A 77 6.57 3.47 -7.50
CA LYS A 77 5.29 3.18 -8.15
C LYS A 77 5.43 1.98 -9.10
N LEU A 78 4.69 0.91 -8.83
CA LEU A 78 4.69 -0.32 -9.61
C LEU A 78 3.42 -0.44 -10.46
N ASP A 79 3.49 -1.23 -11.53
CA ASP A 79 2.32 -1.56 -12.35
C ASP A 79 1.21 -2.18 -11.49
N GLY A 80 -0.02 -1.72 -11.70
CA GLY A 80 -1.16 -2.10 -10.87
C GLY A 80 -1.41 -1.17 -9.68
N THR A 81 -0.66 -0.08 -9.53
CA THR A 81 -0.93 0.99 -8.56
C THR A 81 -1.42 2.27 -9.25
N THR A 82 -2.33 2.99 -8.62
CA THR A 82 -2.78 4.31 -9.07
C THR A 82 -1.99 5.43 -8.41
N GLU A 83 -1.60 5.25 -7.16
CA GLU A 83 -0.89 6.26 -6.37
C GLU A 83 0.09 5.63 -5.39
N VAL A 84 1.24 6.27 -5.21
CA VAL A 84 2.20 5.98 -4.13
C VAL A 84 2.63 7.31 -3.53
N LEU A 85 2.42 7.46 -2.22
CA LEU A 85 2.78 8.63 -1.44
C LEU A 85 3.79 8.24 -0.38
N ALA A 86 4.73 9.13 -0.11
CA ALA A 86 5.75 8.97 0.91
C ALA A 86 5.88 10.26 1.72
N LYS A 87 6.16 10.12 3.01
CA LYS A 87 6.57 11.21 3.89
C LYS A 87 7.55 10.74 4.95
#